data_AF-A0A845F4U7-F1
#
_entry.id   AF-A0A845F4U7-F1
#
_cell.length_a   1.000
_cell.length_b   1.000
_cell.length_c   1.000
_cell.angle_alpha   90.00
_cell.angle_beta   90.00
_cell.angle_gamma   90.00
#
_symmetry.space_group_name_H-M   'P 1'
#
loop_
_entity.id
_entity.type
_entity.pdbx_description
1 polymer ?
#
loop_
_entity_poly.entity_id
_entity_poly.type
_entity_poly.pdbx_seq_one_letter_code
_entity_poly.pdbx_strand_id
1 'polypeptide(L)'
;MHQDQNLVNGKTVDNKTRCEHYHSERDIVAIKFYCCNTYYPCFWCHQETADHHVTVWPKEKYDKKAILCGNCRSELTIQEYLTGHSMCLYCHASYNEGCKLHYHLYFDENKTVK
;
A
#
# COMPACT_ATOMS: atom_id res chain seq x y z
N MET A 1 24.29 -0.44 12.27
CA MET A 1 23.23 0.41 11.69
C MET A 1 22.04 -0.50 11.42
N HIS A 2 21.15 -0.65 12.41
CA HIS A 2 19.96 -1.49 12.23
C HIS A 2 18.97 -0.70 11.38
N GLN A 3 18.81 -1.12 10.12
CA GLN A 3 17.68 -0.65 9.32
C GLN A 3 16.45 -1.31 9.94
N ASP A 4 15.62 -0.52 10.62
CA ASP A 4 14.24 -0.91 10.94
C ASP A 4 13.55 -1.21 9.61
N GLN A 5 13.52 -2.50 9.26
CA GLN A 5 12.77 -2.93 8.11
C GLN A 5 11.30 -2.72 8.44
N ASN A 6 10.61 -1.87 7.68
CA ASN A 6 9.16 -1.73 7.74
C ASN A 6 8.51 -3.11 7.60
N LEU A 7 8.13 -3.74 8.71
CA LEU A 7 7.56 -5.07 8.71
C LEU A 7 6.24 -5.07 7.93
N VAL A 8 6.09 -6.02 7.02
CA VAL A 8 4.89 -6.18 6.20
C VAL A 8 4.18 -7.42 6.69
N ASN A 9 2.97 -7.24 7.21
CA ASN A 9 2.14 -8.31 7.74
C ASN A 9 1.26 -8.92 6.63
N GLY A 10 0.66 -10.07 6.93
CA GLY A 10 -0.17 -10.83 6.00
C GLY A 10 0.56 -12.04 5.42
N LYS A 11 -0.07 -12.69 4.44
CA LYS A 11 0.44 -13.90 3.79
C LYS A 11 1.41 -13.53 2.67
N THR A 12 2.54 -12.93 3.04
CA THR A 12 3.59 -12.55 2.09
C THR A 12 4.28 -13.79 1.52
N VAL A 13 4.62 -13.74 0.24
CA VAL A 13 5.33 -14.85 -0.45
C VAL A 13 6.80 -14.55 -0.69
N ASP A 14 7.21 -13.29 -0.46
CA ASP A 14 8.60 -12.85 -0.60
C ASP A 14 8.88 -11.53 0.15
N ASN A 15 10.11 -11.02 -0.02
CA ASN A 15 10.55 -9.76 0.59
C ASN A 15 10.14 -8.51 -0.21
N LYS A 16 9.50 -8.67 -1.38
CA LYS A 16 9.03 -7.56 -2.24
C LYS A 16 7.54 -7.26 -2.05
N THR A 17 7.00 -7.61 -0.88
CA THR A 17 5.60 -7.35 -0.51
C THR A 17 4.56 -8.05 -1.37
N ARG A 18 4.93 -9.08 -2.14
CA ARG A 18 3.94 -9.90 -2.86
C ARG A 18 3.22 -10.81 -1.87
N CYS A 19 1.98 -11.20 -2.18
CA CYS A 19 1.18 -12.07 -1.32
C CYS A 19 0.49 -13.19 -2.09
N GLU A 20 -0.08 -14.14 -1.35
CA GLU A 20 -0.82 -15.26 -1.95
C GLU A 20 -1.98 -14.79 -2.86
N HIS A 21 -2.60 -13.64 -2.55
CA HIS A 21 -3.69 -13.07 -3.37
C HIS A 21 -3.19 -12.39 -4.66
N TYR A 22 -2.05 -11.68 -4.60
CA TYR A 22 -1.47 -10.91 -5.71
C TYR A 22 0.06 -11.00 -5.69
N HIS A 23 0.65 -11.56 -6.75
CA HIS A 23 2.09 -11.88 -6.79
C HIS A 23 2.71 -11.79 -8.20
N SER A 24 2.15 -11.00 -9.10
CA SER A 24 2.85 -10.62 -10.33
C SER A 24 4.11 -9.82 -9.99
N GLU A 25 5.03 -9.69 -10.96
CA GLU A 25 6.25 -8.88 -10.80
C GLU A 25 5.98 -7.40 -10.47
N ARG A 26 4.74 -6.93 -10.68
CA ARG A 26 4.32 -5.54 -10.41
C ARG A 26 3.54 -5.38 -9.11
N ASP A 27 3.20 -6.47 -8.41
CA ASP A 27 2.49 -6.46 -7.12
C ASP A 27 3.45 -6.19 -5.95
N ILE A 28 4.27 -5.15 -6.10
CA ILE A 28 5.38 -4.82 -5.21
C ILE A 28 5.10 -3.54 -4.41
N VAL A 29 3.85 -3.39 -3.97
CA VAL A 29 3.41 -2.28 -3.11
C VAL A 29 2.77 -2.85 -1.86
N ALA A 30 3.21 -2.39 -0.69
CA ALA A 30 2.46 -2.54 0.55
C ALA A 30 1.86 -1.20 0.98
N ILE A 31 0.67 -1.24 1.54
CA ILE A 31 -0.08 -0.08 1.99
C ILE A 31 -0.15 -0.13 3.52
N LYS A 32 0.19 0.98 4.17
CA LYS A 32 0.02 1.19 5.60
C LYS A 32 -1.46 1.46 5.83
N PHE A 33 -2.15 0.61 6.59
CA PHE A 33 -3.59 0.77 6.81
C PHE A 33 -3.85 1.88 7.84
N TYR A 34 -4.85 2.72 7.58
CA TYR A 34 -5.16 3.86 8.45
C TYR A 34 -5.61 3.43 9.85
N CYS A 35 -6.32 2.30 9.95
CA CYS A 35 -6.84 1.78 11.21
C CYS A 35 -5.74 1.38 12.22
N CYS A 36 -4.57 0.92 11.77
CA CYS A 36 -3.55 0.33 12.64
C CYS A 36 -2.10 0.74 12.34
N ASN A 37 -1.87 1.60 11.35
CA ASN A 37 -0.54 2.03 10.91
C ASN A 37 0.42 0.88 10.54
N THR A 38 -0.11 -0.28 10.18
CA THR A 38 0.67 -1.48 9.81
C THR A 38 0.64 -1.67 8.31
N TYR A 39 1.78 -2.08 7.74
CA TYR A 39 1.88 -2.39 6.31
C TYR A 39 1.30 -3.76 6.00
N TYR A 40 0.44 -3.81 4.98
CA TYR A 40 -0.05 -5.04 4.38
C TYR A 40 0.09 -4.96 2.85
N PRO A 41 0.30 -6.10 2.17
CA PRO A 41 0.43 -6.15 0.72
C PRO A 41 -0.92 -5.91 0.01
N CYS A 42 -2.04 -6.24 0.65
CA CYS A 42 -3.38 -6.03 0.10
C CYS A 42 -4.45 -6.02 1.21
N PHE A 43 -5.68 -5.64 0.84
CA PHE A 43 -6.89 -5.67 1.67
C PHE A 43 -7.19 -7.04 2.27
N TRP A 44 -7.13 -8.11 1.47
CA TRP A 44 -7.45 -9.46 1.96
C TRP A 44 -6.45 -9.96 3.00
N CYS A 45 -5.16 -9.68 2.82
CA CYS A 45 -4.15 -9.96 3.82
C CYS A 45 -4.44 -9.27 5.16
N HIS A 46 -4.92 -8.02 5.16
CA HIS A 46 -5.36 -7.36 6.38
C HIS A 46 -6.61 -8.04 6.94
N GLN A 47 -7.66 -8.24 6.14
CA GLN A 47 -8.93 -8.82 6.58
C GLN A 47 -8.77 -10.21 7.22
N GLU A 48 -7.84 -11.01 6.71
CA GLU A 48 -7.60 -12.37 7.20
C GLU A 48 -6.73 -12.43 8.46
N THR A 49 -5.93 -11.40 8.75
CA THR A 49 -4.89 -11.46 9.80
C THR A 49 -5.00 -10.38 10.87
N ALA A 50 -5.77 -9.32 10.63
CA ALA A 50 -6.10 -8.31 11.62
C ALA A 50 -7.39 -8.67 12.37
N ASP A 51 -7.49 -8.21 13.61
CA ASP A 51 -8.62 -8.44 14.52
C ASP A 51 -9.65 -7.30 14.52
N HIS A 52 -9.56 -6.39 13.55
CA HIS A 52 -10.36 -5.17 13.46
C HIS A 52 -10.73 -4.81 12.03
N HIS A 53 -11.75 -3.98 11.88
CA HIS A 53 -12.24 -3.53 10.59
C HIS A 53 -11.32 -2.46 9.97
N VAL A 54 -11.29 -2.41 8.64
CA VAL A 54 -10.55 -1.41 7.88
C VAL A 54 -11.21 -0.04 8.01
N THR A 55 -10.38 0.98 8.19
CA THR A 55 -10.72 2.37 7.92
C THR A 55 -9.77 2.91 6.84
N VAL A 56 -10.27 3.86 6.05
CA VAL A 56 -9.52 4.42 4.92
C VAL A 56 -8.82 5.73 5.31
N TRP A 57 -7.72 6.04 4.65
CA TRP A 57 -7.03 7.32 4.84
C TRP A 57 -7.91 8.47 4.38
N PRO A 58 -8.19 9.46 5.25
CA PRO A 58 -8.92 10.65 4.86
C PRO A 58 -8.06 11.50 3.91
N LYS A 59 -8.72 12.20 2.97
CA LYS A 59 -8.04 12.96 1.91
C LYS A 59 -7.07 14.02 2.45
N GLU A 60 -7.39 14.61 3.59
CA GLU A 60 -6.57 15.62 4.27
C GLU A 60 -5.23 15.06 4.78
N LYS A 61 -5.06 13.73 4.79
CA LYS A 61 -3.85 13.03 5.24
C LYS A 61 -3.08 12.37 4.08
N TYR A 62 -3.33 12.75 2.83
CA TYR A 62 -2.60 12.16 1.68
C TYR A 62 -1.12 12.56 1.62
N ASP A 63 -0.69 13.53 2.43
CA ASP A 63 0.72 13.87 2.67
C ASP A 63 1.47 12.80 3.49
N LYS A 64 0.78 11.80 4.06
CA LYS A 64 1.41 10.78 4.90
C LYS A 64 2.09 9.68 4.09
N LYS A 65 3.29 9.30 4.56
CA LYS A 65 4.05 8.13 4.11
C LYS A 65 3.34 6.85 4.49
N ALA A 66 2.53 6.34 3.56
CA ALA A 66 1.70 5.15 3.77
C ALA A 66 1.87 4.11 2.67
N ILE A 67 2.77 4.33 1.70
CA ILE A 67 2.99 3.41 0.59
C ILE A 67 4.44 2.95 0.65
N LEU A 68 4.66 1.63 0.66
CA LEU A 68 5.98 1.04 0.72
C LEU A 68 6.28 0.35 -0.61
N CYS A 69 7.39 0.75 -1.24
CA CYS A 69 7.90 0.05 -2.42
C CYS A 69 8.56 -1.26 -2.00
N GLY A 70 8.06 -2.40 -2.48
CA GLY A 70 8.67 -3.70 -2.25
C GLY A 70 10.04 -3.88 -2.90
N ASN A 71 10.35 -3.12 -3.96
CA ASN A 71 11.64 -3.22 -4.65
C ASN A 71 12.77 -2.48 -3.93
N CYS A 72 12.57 -1.21 -3.58
CA CYS A 72 13.62 -0.38 -2.97
C CYS A 72 13.38 -0.04 -1.49
N ARG A 73 12.25 -0.47 -0.92
CA ARG A 73 11.87 -0.25 0.49
C ARG A 73 11.66 1.21 0.88
N SER A 74 11.71 2.14 -0.07
CA SER A 74 11.36 3.54 0.15
C SER A 74 9.87 3.68 0.43
N GLU A 75 9.53 4.53 1.40
CA GLU A 75 8.15 4.96 1.62
C GLU A 75 7.82 6.16 0.74
N LEU A 76 6.68 6.11 0.06
CA LEU A 76 6.06 7.23 -0.63
C LEU A 76 4.86 7.74 0.18
N THR A 77 4.57 9.01 0.03
CA THR A 77 3.28 9.58 0.44
C THR A 77 2.16 8.99 -0.42
N ILE A 78 0.93 9.01 0.10
CA ILE A 78 -0.25 8.60 -0.67
C ILE A 78 -0.37 9.48 -1.92
N GLN A 79 -0.19 10.80 -1.77
CA GLN A 79 -0.23 11.74 -2.90
C GLN A 79 0.77 11.37 -3.99
N GLU A 80 2.04 11.10 -3.65
CA GLU A 80 3.08 10.68 -4.60
C GLU A 80 2.71 9.38 -5.31
N TYR A 81 2.16 8.40 -4.61
CA TYR A 81 1.72 7.14 -5.20
C TYR A 81 0.55 7.33 -6.19
N LEU A 82 -0.44 8.13 -5.82
CA LEU A 82 -1.62 8.39 -6.66
C LEU A 82 -1.26 9.15 -7.95
N THR A 83 -0.29 10.06 -7.90
CA THR A 83 0.13 10.85 -9.08
C THR A 83 1.35 10.28 -9.80
N GLY A 84 2.05 9.30 -9.22
CA GLY A 84 3.31 8.76 -9.72
C GLY A 84 3.21 7.79 -10.90
N HIS A 85 2.12 7.83 -11.66
CA HIS A 85 1.91 7.03 -12.89
C HIS A 85 2.24 5.53 -12.73
N SER A 86 1.81 4.93 -11.62
CA SER A 86 2.04 3.50 -11.33
C SER A 86 3.53 3.12 -11.29
N MET A 87 4.38 3.99 -10.75
CA MET A 87 5.83 3.78 -10.66
C MET A 87 6.41 4.32 -9.34
N CYS A 88 7.47 3.68 -8.85
CA CYS A 88 8.23 4.19 -7.73
C CYS A 88 9.02 5.46 -8.10
N LEU A 89 8.85 6.56 -7.38
CA LEU A 89 9.62 7.79 -7.60
C LEU A 89 11.11 7.68 -7.20
N TYR A 90 11.49 6.63 -6.47
CA TYR A 90 12.87 6.44 -5.99
C TYR A 90 13.67 5.46 -6.86
N CYS A 91 13.06 4.34 -7.28
CA CYS A 91 13.75 3.30 -8.04
C CYS A 91 13.16 3.02 -9.42
N HIS A 92 12.09 3.71 -9.81
CA HIS A 92 11.42 3.58 -11.10
C HIS A 92 10.85 2.18 -11.40
N ALA A 93 10.73 1.31 -10.40
CA ALA A 93 10.04 0.04 -10.55
C ALA A 93 8.55 0.28 -10.89
N SER A 94 8.03 -0.45 -11.87
CA SER A 94 6.63 -0.37 -12.26
C SER A 94 5.73 -1.11 -11.26
N TYR A 95 4.63 -0.48 -10.89
CA TYR A 95 3.57 -1.02 -10.06
C TYR A 95 2.41 -1.53 -10.89
N ASN A 96 1.58 -2.37 -10.29
CA ASN A 96 0.37 -2.87 -10.94
C ASN A 96 -0.67 -1.76 -11.03
N GLU A 97 -1.04 -1.37 -12.25
CA GLU A 97 -2.08 -0.35 -12.48
C GLU A 97 -3.47 -0.80 -12.02
N GLY A 98 -3.70 -2.11 -11.96
CA GLY A 98 -4.94 -2.70 -11.46
C GLY A 98 -5.23 -2.33 -10.00
N CYS A 99 -4.23 -1.93 -9.22
CA CYS A 99 -4.42 -1.43 -7.85
C CYS A 99 -5.38 -0.23 -7.79
N LYS A 100 -5.49 0.57 -8.87
CA LYS A 100 -6.42 1.70 -8.99
C LYS A 100 -7.88 1.28 -8.78
N LEU A 101 -8.25 0.05 -9.16
CA LEU A 101 -9.60 -0.47 -8.96
C LEU A 101 -9.95 -0.66 -7.48
N HIS A 102 -8.95 -0.69 -6.61
CA HIS A 102 -9.08 -0.95 -5.18
C HIS A 102 -8.84 0.29 -4.30
N TYR A 103 -8.63 1.48 -4.88
CA TYR A 103 -8.29 2.68 -4.10
C TYR A 103 -9.33 3.02 -3.02
N HIS A 104 -10.61 2.82 -3.31
CA HIS A 104 -11.71 2.98 -2.36
C HIS A 104 -11.60 2.11 -1.08
N LEU A 105 -10.79 1.03 -1.10
CA LEU A 105 -10.54 0.19 0.08
C LEU A 105 -9.48 0.77 1.02
N TYR A 106 -8.69 1.75 0.56
CA TYR A 106 -7.56 2.31 1.31
C TYR A 106 -7.66 3.82 1.50
N PHE A 107 -8.32 4.52 0.60
CA PHE A 107 -8.30 5.97 0.49
C PHE A 107 -9.73 6.51 0.38
N ASP A 108 -10.02 7.57 1.14
CA ASP A 108 -11.28 8.28 1.06
C ASP A 108 -11.35 9.10 -0.23
N GLU A 109 -11.85 8.45 -1.29
CA GLU A 109 -12.29 9.13 -2.49
C GLU A 109 -13.58 9.87 -2.16
N ASN A 110 -13.49 11.07 -1.57
CA ASN A 110 -14.61 11.99 -1.41
C ASN A 110 -15.30 12.22 -2.78
N LYS A 111 -16.19 11.30 -3.16
CA LYS A 111 -17.13 11.45 -4.25
C LYS A 111 -18.21 12.32 -3.65
N THR A 112 -18.12 13.63 -3.88
CA THR A 112 -19.29 14.49 -3.74
C THR A 112 -20.38 13.86 -4.60
N VAL A 113 -21.31 13.17 -3.96
CA VAL A 113 -22.59 12.81 -4.55
C VAL A 113 -23.24 14.15 -4.85
N LYS A 114 -23.23 14.53 -6.13
CA LYS A 114 -24.12 15.55 -6.64
C LYS A 114 -25.55 15.03 -6.63
#